data_AF-A0A9P6CBD9-F1
#
_entry.id   AF-A0A9P6CBD9-F1
#
_cell.length_a   1.000
_cell.length_b   1.000
_cell.length_c   1.000
_cell.angle_alpha   90.00
_cell.angle_beta   90.00
_cell.angle_gamma   90.00
#
_symmetry.space_group_name_H-M   'P 1'
#
loop_
_entity.id
_entity.type
_entity.pdbx_description
1 polymer ?
#
loop_
_entity_poly.entity_id
_entity_poly.type
_entity_poly.pdbx_seq_one_letter_code
_entity_poly.pdbx_strand_id
1 'polypeptide(L)'
;YSWRSIHPQATLHYITSLDQANALLQLLQGPVGFDLEWRPSFRKGEPEHPVSLVQLANSEIILLIQISAMQEFPTKLQEFLENPDFVKAGVAIQGDVKKLYRDWQVSVCNCVDLSLLARSVDNARWKGKYSASLGLARLVDVYEGLLLPKGKISRTNWEAKLNAEQQEYAGNDAHSGYIIYEKLIAMSNLMPIPPKPVYYTFDAVRGRLCEPSGIHWFAFNPDYDPGPPPPPK
;
A
#
# COMPACT_ATOMS: atom_id res chain seq x y z
N TYR A 1 -14.32 -8.55 -6.71
CA TYR A 1 -13.49 -7.38 -7.05
C TYR A 1 -12.60 -7.77 -8.21
N SER A 2 -12.53 -6.96 -9.26
CA SER A 2 -11.51 -7.06 -10.31
C SER A 2 -11.25 -5.67 -10.87
N TRP A 3 -9.98 -5.27 -10.97
CA TRP A 3 -9.57 -3.99 -11.54
C TRP A 3 -10.10 -3.82 -12.97
N ARG A 4 -10.16 -4.90 -13.76
CA ARG A 4 -10.72 -4.88 -15.14
C ARG A 4 -12.20 -4.53 -15.18
N SER A 5 -12.96 -4.93 -14.17
CA SER A 5 -14.39 -4.61 -14.11
C SER A 5 -14.65 -3.17 -13.66
N ILE A 6 -13.78 -2.63 -12.82
CA ILE A 6 -13.91 -1.27 -12.26
C ILE A 6 -13.36 -0.23 -13.22
N HIS A 7 -12.15 -0.45 -13.75
CA HIS A 7 -11.52 0.39 -14.76
C HIS A 7 -11.15 -0.45 -16.00
N PRO A 8 -12.09 -0.67 -16.93
CA PRO A 8 -11.88 -1.55 -18.08
C PRO A 8 -10.85 -1.04 -19.10
N GLN A 9 -10.53 0.26 -19.04
CA GLN A 9 -9.50 0.88 -19.88
C GLN A 9 -8.12 0.89 -19.22
N ALA A 10 -8.02 0.48 -17.94
CA ALA A 10 -6.73 0.42 -17.28
C ALA A 10 -5.83 -0.64 -17.93
N THR A 11 -4.52 -0.40 -17.94
CA THR A 11 -3.54 -1.36 -18.46
C THR A 11 -2.67 -1.92 -17.35
N LEU A 12 -2.42 -3.24 -17.39
CA LEU A 12 -1.50 -3.92 -16.50
C LEU A 12 -0.19 -4.21 -17.21
N HIS A 13 0.91 -3.72 -16.64
CA HIS A 13 2.26 -3.95 -17.13
C HIS A 13 3.05 -4.77 -16.12
N TYR A 14 3.35 -6.01 -16.50
CA TYR A 14 4.30 -6.85 -15.78
C TYR A 14 5.70 -6.61 -16.33
N ILE A 15 6.57 -6.09 -15.48
CA ILE A 15 7.86 -5.50 -15.84
C ILE A 15 8.99 -6.31 -15.21
N THR A 16 9.90 -6.81 -16.04
CA THR A 16 11.05 -7.62 -15.60
C THR A 16 12.38 -7.06 -16.08
N SER A 17 12.42 -5.84 -16.65
CA SER A 17 13.65 -5.15 -17.05
C SER A 17 13.72 -3.72 -16.52
N LEU A 18 14.94 -3.23 -16.29
CA LEU A 18 15.22 -1.88 -15.82
C LEU A 18 14.73 -0.82 -16.81
N ASP A 19 15.00 -1.00 -18.10
CA ASP A 19 14.62 -0.05 -19.15
C ASP A 19 13.11 0.14 -19.23
N GLN A 20 12.35 -0.95 -19.16
CA GLN A 20 10.89 -0.90 -19.20
C GLN A 20 10.33 -0.25 -17.92
N ALA A 21 10.89 -0.57 -16.74
CA ALA A 21 10.49 0.07 -15.49
C ALA A 21 10.71 1.58 -15.56
N ASN A 22 11.92 2.00 -15.95
CA ASN A 22 12.30 3.40 -16.03
C ASN A 22 11.51 4.18 -17.08
N ALA A 23 11.12 3.56 -18.20
CA ALA A 23 10.28 4.20 -19.21
C ALA A 23 8.84 4.41 -18.74
N LEU A 24 8.19 3.38 -18.18
CA LEU A 24 6.79 3.46 -17.78
C LEU A 24 6.58 4.35 -16.54
N LEU A 25 7.51 4.34 -15.58
CA LEU A 25 7.41 5.15 -14.37
C LEU A 25 7.46 6.66 -14.61
N GLN A 26 8.05 7.11 -15.73
CA GLN A 26 8.03 8.54 -16.10
C GLN A 26 6.62 9.04 -16.42
N LEU A 27 5.71 8.14 -16.79
CA LEU A 27 4.34 8.47 -17.16
C LEU A 27 3.37 8.30 -15.99
N LEU A 28 3.80 7.63 -14.92
CA LEU A 28 2.95 7.35 -13.76
C LEU A 28 2.69 8.62 -12.96
N GLN A 29 1.41 8.91 -12.72
CA GLN A 29 0.97 9.99 -11.83
C GLN A 29 0.36 9.42 -10.55
N GLY A 30 0.60 10.11 -9.43
CA GLY A 30 -0.08 9.85 -8.18
C GLY A 30 -1.51 10.43 -8.15
N PRO A 31 -2.33 10.05 -7.17
CA PRO A 31 -2.06 9.09 -6.10
C PRO A 31 -2.04 7.64 -6.62
N VAL A 32 -1.30 6.76 -5.95
CA VAL A 32 -1.28 5.32 -6.29
C VAL A 32 -1.54 4.44 -5.07
N GLY A 33 -2.20 3.32 -5.32
CA GLY A 33 -2.18 2.19 -4.42
C GLY A 33 -0.82 1.52 -4.49
N PHE A 34 -0.29 1.13 -3.33
CA PHE A 34 1.04 0.58 -3.14
C PHE A 34 0.98 -0.70 -2.32
N ASP A 35 1.65 -1.74 -2.82
CA ASP A 35 1.82 -3.01 -2.10
C ASP A 35 3.12 -3.71 -2.52
N LEU A 36 3.63 -4.60 -1.68
CA LEU A 36 4.87 -5.35 -1.89
C LEU A 36 4.64 -6.85 -1.71
N GLU A 37 5.31 -7.66 -2.52
CA GLU A 37 5.28 -9.12 -2.36
C GLU A 37 6.69 -9.73 -2.37
N TRP A 38 6.87 -10.81 -1.62
CA TRP A 38 8.13 -11.54 -1.46
C TRP A 38 7.88 -13.01 -1.14
N ARG A 39 8.85 -13.87 -1.45
CA ARG A 39 8.73 -15.30 -1.15
C ARG A 39 8.57 -15.53 0.37
N PRO A 40 7.51 -16.20 0.84
CA PRO A 40 7.32 -16.46 2.26
C PRO A 40 8.33 -17.48 2.79
N SER A 41 8.83 -17.24 4.00
CA SER A 41 9.63 -18.19 4.76
C SER A 41 8.71 -19.03 5.66
N PHE A 42 8.69 -20.35 5.49
CA PHE A 42 7.82 -21.25 6.25
C PHE A 42 8.53 -21.90 7.45
N ARG A 43 9.86 -21.76 7.54
CA ARG A 43 10.66 -22.33 8.63
C ARG A 43 10.89 -21.27 9.71
N LYS A 44 10.62 -21.64 10.96
CA LYS A 44 10.86 -20.75 12.11
C LYS A 44 12.36 -20.41 12.20
N GLY A 45 12.68 -19.12 12.22
CA GLY A 45 14.07 -18.63 12.30
C GLY A 45 14.77 -18.47 10.96
N GLU A 46 14.13 -18.82 9.85
CA GLU A 46 14.64 -18.48 8.51
C GLU A 46 14.47 -16.97 8.27
N PRO A 47 15.52 -16.27 7.77
CA PRO A 47 15.39 -14.88 7.37
C PRO A 47 14.27 -14.69 6.34
N GLU A 48 13.64 -13.52 6.34
CA GLU A 48 12.70 -13.17 5.28
C GLU A 48 13.43 -13.00 3.95
N HIS A 49 12.79 -13.42 2.86
CA HIS A 49 13.27 -13.13 1.51
C HIS A 49 13.19 -11.63 1.20
N PRO A 50 14.10 -11.09 0.38
CA PRO A 50 14.01 -9.71 -0.09
C PRO A 50 12.69 -9.43 -0.83
N VAL A 51 12.27 -8.16 -0.85
CA VAL A 51 11.16 -7.69 -1.71
C VAL A 51 11.39 -8.17 -3.15
N SER A 52 10.42 -8.90 -3.69
CA SER A 52 10.49 -9.49 -5.04
C SER A 52 9.66 -8.70 -6.06
N LEU A 53 8.55 -8.10 -5.62
CA LEU A 53 7.61 -7.36 -6.46
C LEU A 53 7.21 -6.05 -5.78
N VAL A 54 7.24 -4.96 -6.55
CA VAL A 54 6.61 -3.68 -6.17
C VAL A 54 5.37 -3.50 -7.05
N GLN A 55 4.26 -3.14 -6.43
CA GLN A 55 2.97 -2.98 -7.09
C GLN A 55 2.52 -1.54 -6.95
N LEU A 56 2.22 -0.88 -8.07
CA LEU A 56 1.70 0.48 -8.12
C LEU A 56 0.46 0.50 -9.01
N ALA A 57 -0.62 1.13 -8.56
CA ALA A 57 -1.84 1.21 -9.36
C ALA A 57 -2.58 2.53 -9.18
N ASN A 58 -3.13 3.06 -10.27
CA ASN A 58 -4.16 4.10 -10.25
C ASN A 58 -5.32 3.69 -11.18
N SER A 59 -6.19 4.63 -11.57
CA SER A 59 -7.33 4.36 -12.45
C SER A 59 -6.96 4.00 -13.90
N GLU A 60 -5.74 4.31 -14.34
CA GLU A 60 -5.30 4.18 -15.74
C GLU A 60 -4.28 3.07 -15.92
N ILE A 61 -3.40 2.84 -14.94
CA ILE A 61 -2.27 1.94 -15.09
C ILE A 61 -1.96 1.18 -13.80
N ILE A 62 -1.58 -0.09 -13.98
CA ILE A 62 -1.08 -0.98 -12.94
C ILE A 62 0.33 -1.44 -13.35
N LEU A 63 1.32 -1.15 -12.52
CA LEU A 63 2.70 -1.57 -12.71
C LEU A 63 3.04 -2.67 -11.70
N LEU A 64 3.39 -3.85 -12.22
CA LEU A 64 3.92 -4.97 -11.46
C LEU A 64 5.42 -5.09 -11.75
N ILE A 65 6.24 -4.49 -10.90
CA ILE A 65 7.68 -4.32 -11.14
C ILE A 65 8.43 -5.41 -10.39
N GLN A 66 8.91 -6.43 -11.11
CA GLN A 66 9.60 -7.56 -10.51
C GLN A 66 11.06 -7.26 -10.24
N ILE A 67 11.31 -6.75 -9.03
CA ILE A 67 12.65 -6.42 -8.55
C ILE A 67 13.56 -7.66 -8.54
N SER A 68 13.04 -8.85 -8.21
CA SER A 68 13.84 -10.08 -8.20
C SER A 68 14.36 -10.52 -9.58
N ALA A 69 13.85 -9.94 -10.67
CA ALA A 69 14.30 -10.20 -12.03
C ALA A 69 15.39 -9.22 -12.51
N MET A 70 15.76 -8.24 -11.67
CA MET A 70 16.68 -7.15 -12.01
C MET A 70 17.95 -7.24 -11.17
N GLN A 71 19.07 -6.77 -11.72
CA GLN A 71 20.36 -6.77 -11.01
C GLN A 71 20.46 -5.66 -9.97
N GLU A 72 19.67 -4.60 -10.13
CA GLU A 72 19.63 -3.43 -9.26
C GLU A 72 18.20 -2.88 -9.16
N PHE A 73 18.00 -1.94 -8.24
CA PHE A 73 16.71 -1.28 -8.08
C PHE A 73 16.51 -0.20 -9.16
N PRO A 74 15.36 -0.14 -9.87
CA PRO A 74 15.15 0.87 -10.91
C PRO A 74 15.22 2.30 -10.39
N THR A 75 16.07 3.14 -10.98
CA THR A 75 16.26 4.54 -10.55
C THR A 75 14.97 5.35 -10.57
N LYS A 76 14.14 5.22 -11.62
CA LYS A 76 12.85 5.94 -11.67
C LYS A 76 11.84 5.45 -10.65
N LEU A 77 11.96 4.19 -10.21
CA LEU A 77 11.11 3.68 -9.13
C LEU A 77 11.52 4.32 -7.81
N GLN A 78 12.81 4.40 -7.55
CA GLN A 78 13.33 5.08 -6.37
C GLN A 78 12.91 6.55 -6.36
N GLU A 79 13.13 7.28 -7.46
CA GLU A 79 12.70 8.68 -7.58
C GLU A 79 11.19 8.85 -7.30
N PHE A 80 10.34 7.98 -7.86
CA PHE A 80 8.89 8.02 -7.64
C PHE A 80 8.50 7.76 -6.17
N LEU A 81 9.12 6.75 -5.54
CA LEU A 81 8.85 6.39 -4.16
C LEU A 81 9.33 7.48 -3.18
N GLU A 82 10.47 8.10 -3.45
CA GLU A 82 11.05 9.18 -2.64
C GLU A 82 10.38 10.54 -2.89
N ASN A 83 9.61 10.69 -3.97
CA ASN A 83 8.90 11.92 -4.26
C ASN A 83 7.74 12.18 -3.26
N PRO A 84 7.76 13.28 -2.49
CA PRO A 84 6.69 13.61 -1.55
C PRO A 84 5.40 14.08 -2.23
N ASP A 85 5.41 14.46 -3.51
CA ASP A 85 4.22 14.94 -4.23
C ASP A 85 3.27 13.79 -4.61
N PHE A 86 3.77 12.55 -4.63
CA PHE A 86 2.98 11.38 -4.98
C PHE A 86 2.60 10.58 -3.75
N VAL A 87 1.30 10.44 -3.50
CA VAL A 87 0.79 9.58 -2.43
C VAL A 87 1.00 8.11 -2.78
N LYS A 88 1.50 7.34 -1.82
CA LYS A 88 1.52 5.87 -1.84
C LYS A 88 0.57 5.35 -0.76
N ALA A 89 -0.56 4.78 -1.15
CA ALA A 89 -1.60 4.34 -0.22
C ALA A 89 -1.67 2.81 -0.10
N GLY A 90 -1.66 2.29 1.11
CA GLY A 90 -1.68 0.85 1.36
C GLY A 90 -2.20 0.48 2.76
N VAL A 91 -2.37 -0.81 3.00
CA VAL A 91 -2.74 -1.36 4.32
C VAL A 91 -1.51 -1.93 4.99
N ALA A 92 -1.26 -1.58 6.25
CA ALA A 92 -0.05 -2.00 6.98
C ALA A 92 1.26 -1.57 6.29
N ILE A 93 1.19 -0.53 5.47
CA ILE A 93 2.25 0.02 4.62
C ILE A 93 3.51 0.41 5.40
N GLN A 94 3.42 0.68 6.71
CA GLN A 94 4.60 0.90 7.56
C GLN A 94 5.55 -0.30 7.56
N GLY A 95 5.02 -1.53 7.50
CA GLY A 95 5.81 -2.75 7.42
C GLY A 95 6.54 -2.84 6.09
N ASP A 96 5.81 -2.59 5.01
CA ASP A 96 6.30 -2.68 3.64
C ASP A 96 7.45 -1.71 3.38
N VAL A 97 7.28 -0.44 3.73
CA VAL A 97 8.33 0.57 3.49
C VAL A 97 9.57 0.39 4.37
N LYS A 98 9.41 -0.13 5.59
CA LYS A 98 10.55 -0.51 6.44
C LYS A 98 11.31 -1.68 5.85
N LYS A 99 10.60 -2.67 5.34
CA LYS A 99 11.18 -3.83 4.65
C LYS A 99 11.87 -3.41 3.37
N LEU A 100 11.26 -2.54 2.57
CA LEU A 100 11.86 -2.00 1.36
C LEU A 100 13.17 -1.28 1.65
N TYR A 101 13.21 -0.45 2.70
CA TYR A 101 14.47 0.18 3.13
C TYR A 101 15.50 -0.84 3.60
N ARG A 102 15.10 -1.83 4.40
CA ARG A 102 16.01 -2.89 4.86
C ARG A 102 16.66 -3.63 3.68
N ASP A 103 15.85 -4.01 2.70
CA ASP A 103 16.27 -4.88 1.60
C ASP A 103 16.99 -4.10 0.48
N TRP A 104 16.58 -2.86 0.21
CA TRP A 104 17.03 -2.08 -0.97
C TRP A 104 17.52 -0.66 -0.65
N GLN A 105 17.51 -0.24 0.61
CA GLN A 105 17.93 1.11 1.06
C GLN A 105 17.12 2.26 0.44
N VAL A 106 15.90 1.97 -0.04
CA VAL A 106 14.99 2.96 -0.66
C VAL A 106 14.09 3.59 0.41
N SER A 107 14.07 4.92 0.46
CA SER A 107 13.10 5.66 1.29
C SER A 107 11.78 5.82 0.55
N VAL A 108 10.67 6.00 1.29
CA VAL A 108 9.36 6.23 0.68
C VAL A 108 8.69 7.41 1.37
N CYS A 109 8.33 8.46 0.63
CA CYS A 109 7.69 9.66 1.17
C CYS A 109 6.18 9.65 0.91
N ASN A 110 5.39 10.42 1.65
CA ASN A 110 3.94 10.57 1.46
C ASN A 110 3.18 9.22 1.42
N CYS A 111 3.49 8.37 2.39
CA CYS A 111 2.78 7.11 2.60
C CYS A 111 1.47 7.37 3.35
N VAL A 112 0.37 6.79 2.89
CA VAL A 112 -0.94 6.85 3.54
C VAL A 112 -1.35 5.46 4.01
N ASP A 113 -1.57 5.28 5.30
CA ASP A 113 -2.15 4.06 5.85
C ASP A 113 -3.68 4.11 5.78
N LEU A 114 -4.26 3.23 4.97
CA LEU A 114 -5.71 3.16 4.74
C LEU A 114 -6.51 2.77 5.98
N SER A 115 -5.92 2.00 6.91
CA SER A 115 -6.57 1.65 8.17
C SER A 115 -6.71 2.86 9.07
N LEU A 116 -5.66 3.68 9.14
CA LEU A 116 -5.64 4.91 9.94
C LEU A 116 -6.55 5.98 9.34
N LEU A 117 -6.53 6.12 8.01
CA LEU A 117 -7.42 7.02 7.29
C LEU A 117 -8.88 6.62 7.50
N ALA A 118 -9.25 5.35 7.31
CA ALA A 118 -10.60 4.85 7.52
C ALA A 118 -11.09 5.08 8.96
N ARG A 119 -10.24 4.84 9.96
CA ARG A 119 -10.55 5.13 11.37
C ARG A 119 -10.73 6.62 11.66
N SER A 120 -10.02 7.48 10.93
CA SER A 120 -10.09 8.92 11.09
C SER A 120 -11.33 9.54 10.44
N VAL A 121 -11.80 8.99 9.32
CA VAL A 121 -12.97 9.53 8.60
C VAL A 121 -14.29 8.79 8.92
N ASP A 122 -14.23 7.58 9.46
CA ASP A 122 -15.39 6.74 9.78
C ASP A 122 -15.24 6.10 11.17
N ASN A 123 -14.90 6.93 12.18
CA ASN A 123 -14.67 6.50 13.56
C ASN A 123 -15.84 5.68 14.14
N ALA A 124 -17.07 6.07 13.83
CA ALA A 124 -18.27 5.42 14.35
C ALA A 124 -18.32 3.93 13.97
N ARG A 125 -17.82 3.56 12.79
CA ARG A 125 -17.77 2.18 12.31
C ARG A 125 -16.58 1.40 12.87
N TRP A 126 -15.44 2.06 13.02
CA TRP A 126 -14.18 1.39 13.35
C TRP A 126 -13.77 1.64 14.79
N LYS A 127 -14.09 0.69 15.67
CA LYS A 127 -13.67 0.69 17.08
C LYS A 127 -12.43 -0.19 17.33
N GLY A 128 -11.88 -0.12 18.54
CA GLY A 128 -10.64 -0.76 18.95
C GLY A 128 -9.40 0.14 18.82
N LYS A 129 -8.20 -0.42 19.04
CA LYS A 129 -6.93 0.34 19.00
C LYS A 129 -6.75 1.04 17.64
N TYR A 130 -6.44 2.34 17.66
CA TYR A 130 -6.24 3.14 16.43
C TYR A 130 -5.20 2.51 15.50
N SER A 131 -4.06 2.10 16.06
CA SER A 131 -2.95 1.50 15.30
C SER A 131 -3.21 0.05 14.85
N ALA A 132 -4.39 -0.52 15.09
CA ALA A 132 -4.70 -1.88 14.63
C ALA A 132 -5.13 -1.85 13.17
N SER A 133 -4.35 -2.55 12.34
CA SER A 133 -4.59 -2.68 10.89
C SER A 133 -5.98 -3.26 10.60
N LEU A 134 -6.63 -2.66 9.61
CA LEU A 134 -7.84 -3.17 8.97
C LEU A 134 -7.42 -3.92 7.72
N GLY A 135 -7.90 -5.15 7.52
CA GLY A 135 -7.57 -5.91 6.31
C GLY A 135 -8.15 -5.24 5.05
N LEU A 136 -7.36 -5.15 3.98
CA LEU A 136 -7.75 -4.52 2.71
C LEU A 136 -9.09 -5.05 2.17
N ALA A 137 -9.27 -6.38 2.12
CA ALA A 137 -10.54 -6.97 1.70
C ALA A 137 -11.76 -6.54 2.54
N ARG A 138 -11.55 -6.21 3.82
CA ARG A 138 -12.62 -5.70 4.69
C ARG A 138 -12.95 -4.25 4.35
N LEU A 139 -11.95 -3.43 4.00
CA LEU A 139 -12.18 -2.07 3.52
C LEU A 139 -12.94 -2.09 2.19
N VAL A 140 -12.53 -2.95 1.24
CA VAL A 140 -13.21 -3.12 -0.05
C VAL A 140 -14.67 -3.55 0.12
N ASP A 141 -14.95 -4.52 0.98
CA ASP A 141 -16.32 -4.94 1.28
C ASP A 141 -17.16 -3.79 1.85
N VAL A 142 -16.64 -3.07 2.86
CA VAL A 142 -17.38 -1.99 3.53
C VAL A 142 -17.65 -0.80 2.61
N TYR A 143 -16.68 -0.38 1.80
CA TYR A 143 -16.75 0.88 1.06
C TYR A 143 -17.21 0.73 -0.38
N GLU A 144 -16.99 -0.44 -0.99
CA GLU A 144 -17.36 -0.73 -2.38
C GLU A 144 -18.41 -1.85 -2.50
N GLY A 145 -18.73 -2.58 -1.42
CA GLY A 145 -19.66 -3.71 -1.48
C GLY A 145 -19.14 -4.88 -2.32
N LEU A 146 -17.82 -4.96 -2.51
CA LEU A 146 -17.17 -5.94 -3.37
C LEU A 146 -16.34 -6.93 -2.55
N LEU A 147 -16.40 -8.21 -2.92
CA LEU A 147 -15.50 -9.22 -2.36
C LEU A 147 -14.12 -9.13 -3.02
N LEU A 148 -13.09 -8.75 -2.26
CA LEU A 148 -11.68 -8.95 -2.65
C LEU A 148 -11.24 -10.36 -2.22
N PRO A 149 -10.94 -11.29 -3.15
CA PRO A 149 -10.64 -12.66 -2.80
C PRO A 149 -9.39 -12.76 -1.93
N LYS A 150 -9.53 -13.38 -0.74
CA LYS A 150 -8.38 -13.80 0.06
C LYS A 150 -7.89 -15.14 -0.44
N GLY A 151 -6.65 -15.20 -0.92
CA GLY A 151 -6.12 -16.35 -1.62
C GLY A 151 -4.92 -17.02 -0.94
N LYS A 152 -4.58 -18.21 -1.42
CA LYS A 152 -3.27 -18.82 -1.18
C LYS A 152 -2.15 -18.11 -1.99
N ILE A 153 -2.52 -17.26 -2.95
CA ILE A 153 -1.61 -16.57 -3.88
C ILE A 153 -0.58 -15.71 -3.15
N SER A 154 -0.98 -14.95 -2.12
CA SER A 154 -0.04 -14.16 -1.29
C SER A 154 1.03 -14.97 -0.56
N ARG A 155 0.88 -16.30 -0.51
CA ARG A 155 1.86 -17.22 0.10
C ARG A 155 2.57 -18.09 -0.95
N THR A 156 2.60 -17.65 -2.21
CA THR A 156 3.31 -18.33 -3.30
C THR A 156 4.73 -17.82 -3.47
N ASN A 157 5.49 -18.40 -4.38
CA ASN A 157 6.84 -17.92 -4.68
C ASN A 157 6.77 -16.69 -5.61
N TRP A 158 7.03 -15.52 -5.05
CA TRP A 158 7.05 -14.23 -5.77
C TRP A 158 8.40 -13.92 -6.44
N GLU A 159 9.44 -14.70 -6.20
CA GLU A 159 10.72 -14.58 -6.90
C GLU A 159 10.66 -15.16 -8.33
N ALA A 160 9.72 -16.08 -8.57
CA ALA A 160 9.53 -16.72 -9.87
C ALA A 160 8.80 -15.79 -10.86
N LYS A 161 8.87 -16.12 -12.16
CA LYS A 161 8.08 -15.43 -13.19
C LYS A 161 6.59 -15.54 -12.85
N LEU A 162 5.90 -14.40 -12.81
CA LEU A 162 4.49 -14.35 -12.39
C LEU A 162 3.58 -14.97 -13.44
N ASN A 163 2.73 -15.90 -13.00
CA ASN A 163 1.63 -16.41 -13.82
C ASN A 163 0.44 -15.42 -13.87
N ALA A 164 -0.57 -15.73 -14.69
CA ALA A 164 -1.73 -14.86 -14.84
C ALA A 164 -2.52 -14.63 -13.53
N GLU A 165 -2.61 -15.64 -12.66
CA GLU A 165 -3.32 -15.53 -11.38
C GLU A 165 -2.58 -14.62 -10.40
N GLN A 166 -1.24 -14.72 -10.33
CA GLN A 166 -0.39 -13.85 -9.52
C GLN A 166 -0.46 -12.40 -10.00
N GLN A 167 -0.42 -12.18 -11.32
CA GLN A 167 -0.56 -10.83 -11.89
C GLN A 167 -1.95 -10.25 -11.59
N GLU A 168 -3.01 -11.03 -11.72
CA GLU A 168 -4.37 -10.59 -11.39
C GLU A 168 -4.51 -10.27 -9.90
N TYR A 169 -3.95 -11.11 -9.03
CA TYR A 169 -3.96 -10.90 -7.59
C TYR A 169 -3.23 -9.60 -7.22
N ALA A 170 -1.98 -9.45 -7.62
CA ALA A 170 -1.16 -8.27 -7.30
C ALA A 170 -1.74 -6.98 -7.90
N GLY A 171 -2.27 -7.06 -9.13
CA GLY A 171 -2.98 -5.93 -9.73
C GLY A 171 -4.22 -5.51 -8.93
N ASN A 172 -4.99 -6.48 -8.43
CA ASN A 172 -6.16 -6.21 -7.60
C ASN A 172 -5.82 -5.62 -6.23
N ASP A 173 -4.75 -6.11 -5.58
CA ASP A 173 -4.34 -5.61 -4.27
C ASP A 173 -3.93 -4.13 -4.36
N ALA A 174 -2.99 -3.77 -5.23
CA ALA A 174 -2.62 -2.37 -5.43
C ALA A 174 -3.79 -1.50 -5.93
N HIS A 175 -4.56 -1.95 -6.93
CA HIS A 175 -5.68 -1.17 -7.47
C HIS A 175 -6.76 -0.93 -6.40
N SER A 176 -7.04 -1.91 -5.54
CA SER A 176 -7.99 -1.74 -4.45
C SER A 176 -7.51 -0.78 -3.37
N GLY A 177 -6.20 -0.74 -3.10
CA GLY A 177 -5.61 0.31 -2.26
C GLY A 177 -5.90 1.71 -2.80
N TYR A 178 -5.74 1.92 -4.11
CA TYR A 178 -6.07 3.18 -4.77
C TYR A 178 -7.56 3.54 -4.67
N ILE A 179 -8.46 2.62 -5.01
CA ILE A 179 -9.92 2.87 -4.93
C ILE A 179 -10.33 3.26 -3.51
N ILE A 180 -9.82 2.56 -2.50
CA ILE A 180 -10.14 2.85 -1.10
C ILE A 180 -9.55 4.18 -0.66
N TYR A 181 -8.34 4.53 -1.11
CA TYR A 181 -7.77 5.85 -0.88
C TYR A 181 -8.70 6.96 -1.41
N GLU A 182 -9.08 6.90 -2.69
CA GLU A 182 -9.94 7.90 -3.32
C GLU A 182 -11.28 8.04 -2.60
N LYS A 183 -11.88 6.90 -2.24
CA LYS A 183 -13.15 6.85 -1.50
C LYS A 183 -13.05 7.55 -0.14
N LEU A 184 -12.02 7.23 0.63
CA LEU A 184 -11.83 7.78 1.98
C LEU A 184 -11.43 9.27 1.94
N ILE A 185 -10.66 9.71 0.95
CA ILE A 185 -10.36 11.13 0.74
C ILE A 185 -11.61 11.91 0.35
N ALA A 186 -12.45 11.36 -0.54
CA ALA A 186 -13.73 11.97 -0.86
C ALA A 186 -14.62 12.13 0.40
N MET A 187 -14.66 11.12 1.27
CA MET A 187 -15.35 11.21 2.56
C MET A 187 -14.73 12.28 3.47
N SER A 188 -13.40 12.32 3.59
CA SER A 188 -12.66 13.33 4.38
C SER A 188 -13.01 14.75 3.94
N ASN A 189 -13.04 15.02 2.64
CA ASN A 189 -13.33 16.33 2.05
C ASN A 189 -14.78 16.80 2.31
N LEU A 190 -15.69 15.87 2.61
CA LEU A 190 -17.08 16.16 2.95
C LEU A 190 -17.30 16.39 4.46
N MET A 191 -16.29 16.12 5.30
CA MET A 191 -16.39 16.35 6.73
C MET A 191 -16.34 17.84 7.06
N PRO A 192 -17.13 18.33 8.04
CA PRO A 192 -17.03 19.71 8.52
C PRO A 192 -15.62 20.08 9.01
N ILE A 193 -14.94 19.13 9.63
CA ILE A 193 -13.56 19.24 10.09
C ILE A 193 -12.83 17.96 9.63
N PRO A 194 -12.09 18.03 8.51
CA PRO A 194 -11.30 16.89 8.05
C PRO A 194 -10.19 16.52 9.06
N PRO A 195 -9.88 15.22 9.24
CA PRO A 195 -8.75 14.80 10.07
C PRO A 195 -7.43 15.34 9.52
N LYS A 196 -6.50 15.67 10.41
CA LYS A 196 -5.17 16.15 10.00
C LYS A 196 -4.40 15.03 9.31
N PRO A 197 -3.73 15.29 8.17
CA PRO A 197 -2.94 14.27 7.46
C PRO A 197 -1.93 13.54 8.33
N VAL A 198 -1.31 14.22 9.30
CA VAL A 198 -0.34 13.62 10.23
C VAL A 198 -0.90 12.41 11.01
N TYR A 199 -2.22 12.24 11.10
CA TYR A 199 -2.81 11.09 11.77
C TYR A 199 -2.70 9.78 10.97
N TYR A 200 -2.52 9.85 9.66
CA TYR A 200 -2.53 8.70 8.76
C TYR A 200 -1.46 8.74 7.65
N THR A 201 -0.78 9.88 7.47
CA THR A 201 0.29 10.11 6.50
C THR A 201 1.65 10.21 7.19
N PHE A 202 2.67 9.62 6.58
CA PHE A 202 4.04 9.65 7.08
C PHE A 202 5.05 9.43 5.94
N ASP A 203 6.32 9.74 6.21
CA ASP A 203 7.47 9.36 5.40
C ASP A 203 8.24 8.23 6.07
N ALA A 204 8.92 7.41 5.28
CA ALA A 204 9.85 6.38 5.70
C ALA A 204 11.26 6.73 5.22
N VAL A 205 11.92 7.64 5.94
CA VAL A 205 13.26 8.12 5.61
C VAL A 205 14.30 7.30 6.35
N ARG A 206 15.15 6.61 5.59
CA ARG A 206 16.20 5.74 6.13
C ARG A 206 15.67 4.71 7.14
N GLY A 207 14.53 4.11 6.82
CA GLY A 207 13.87 3.08 7.64
C GLY A 207 13.17 3.60 8.90
N ARG A 208 13.21 4.92 9.16
CA ARG A 208 12.49 5.55 10.27
C ARG A 208 11.21 6.17 9.75
N LEU A 209 10.12 5.96 10.48
CA LEU A 209 8.87 6.65 10.21
C LEU A 209 8.96 8.06 10.76
N CYS A 210 8.69 9.06 9.93
CA CYS A 210 8.72 10.47 10.28
C CYS A 210 7.57 11.24 9.66
N GLU A 211 7.23 12.37 10.28
CA GLU A 211 6.43 13.41 9.66
C GLU A 211 7.24 14.09 8.54
N PRO A 212 6.59 14.83 7.62
CA PRO A 212 7.30 15.66 6.64
C PRO A 212 8.25 16.68 7.27
N SER A 213 8.01 17.07 8.52
CA SER A 213 8.88 17.93 9.33
C SER A 213 10.18 17.25 9.78
N GLY A 214 10.31 15.94 9.62
CA GLY A 214 11.42 15.12 10.10
C GLY A 214 11.28 14.59 11.53
N ILE A 215 10.20 14.95 12.23
CA ILE A 215 9.90 14.44 13.58
C ILE A 215 9.50 12.97 13.50
N HIS A 216 9.87 12.16 14.51
CA HIS A 216 9.48 10.75 14.54
C HIS A 216 7.95 10.60 14.55
N TRP A 217 7.43 9.79 13.63
CA TRP A 217 6.01 9.54 13.48
C TRP A 217 5.60 8.22 14.11
N PHE A 218 4.44 8.22 14.75
CA PHE A 218 3.74 7.03 15.21
C PHE A 218 2.24 7.18 15.01
N ALA A 219 1.54 6.08 14.81
CA ALA A 219 0.09 6.07 14.59
C ALA A 219 -0.66 6.60 15.82
N PHE A 220 -1.11 7.85 15.75
CA PHE A 220 -1.83 8.52 16.81
C PHE A 220 -2.83 9.53 16.23
N ASN A 221 -4.06 9.49 16.75
CA ASN A 221 -5.11 10.44 16.46
C ASN A 221 -5.82 10.77 17.79
N PRO A 222 -5.68 11.99 18.33
CA PRO A 222 -6.30 12.37 19.60
C PRO A 222 -7.84 12.47 19.51
N ASP A 223 -8.39 12.61 18.31
CA ASP A 223 -9.83 12.75 18.06
C ASP A 223 -10.51 11.39 17.83
N TYR A 224 -9.73 10.30 17.80
CA TYR A 224 -10.24 8.96 17.60
C TYR A 224 -10.77 8.35 18.90
N ASP A 225 -12.08 8.10 18.96
CA ASP A 225 -12.72 7.29 19.99
C ASP A 225 -12.59 5.78 19.69
N PRO A 226 -11.84 5.00 20.50
CA PRO A 226 -11.71 3.55 20.33
C PRO A 226 -12.96 2.78 20.74
N GLY A 227 -13.98 3.42 21.32
CA GLY A 227 -15.13 2.77 21.91
C GLY A 227 -14.82 2.16 23.28
N PRO A 228 -15.80 1.47 23.90
CA PRO A 228 -15.59 0.88 25.22
C PRO A 228 -14.47 -0.17 25.17
N PRO A 229 -13.69 -0.30 26.26
CA PRO A 229 -12.70 -1.37 26.36
C PRO A 229 -13.40 -2.73 26.23
N PRO A 230 -12.74 -3.74 25.64
CA PRO A 230 -13.29 -5.09 25.63
C PRO A 230 -13.53 -5.56 27.07
N PRO A 231 -14.58 -6.38 27.32
CA PRO A 231 -14.83 -6.91 28.65
C PRO A 231 -13.59 -7.68 29.15
N PRO A 232 -13.27 -7.59 30.46
CA PRO A 232 -12.16 -8.34 31.04
C PRO A 232 -12.33 -9.83 30.74
N LYS A 233 -11.22 -10.48 30.38
CA LYS A 233 -11.16 -11.93 30.15
C LYS A 233 -11.32 -12.70 31.45
#